data_AF-A0A938JAS5-F1
#
_entry.id   AF-A0A938JAS5-F1
#
_cell.length_a   1.000
_cell.length_b   1.000
_cell.length_c   1.000
_cell.angle_alpha   90.00
_cell.angle_beta   90.00
_cell.angle_gamma   90.00
#
_symmetry.space_group_name_H-M   'P 1'
#
loop_
_entity.id
_entity.type
_entity.pdbx_description
1 polymer ?
#
loop_
_entity_poly.entity_id
_entity_poly.type
_entity_poly.pdbx_seq_one_letter_code
_entity_poly.pdbx_strand_id
1 'polypeptide(L)'
;MTDPALTSPDAPAWIFKQISHVGLIVVDIERTMEEYGRLGFTFVLRSGEVTIRRPGMGPQDPFTARSAWSLQGPPHIELGEVVGKSSEPQVWVDRGHDYVDHAGYWVDDLARASAT
;
A
#
# COMPACT_ATOMS: atom_id res chain seq x y z
N MET A 1 -17.77 -27.63 6.02
CA MET A 1 -17.15 -27.94 4.72
C MET A 1 -16.35 -26.72 4.34
N THR A 2 -15.10 -26.67 4.82
CA THR A 2 -14.16 -25.55 4.69
C THR A 2 -13.13 -25.95 3.63
N ASP A 3 -12.90 -25.06 2.68
CA ASP A 3 -11.96 -25.26 1.58
C ASP A 3 -10.53 -25.54 2.14
N PRO A 4 -9.92 -26.69 1.84
CA PRO A 4 -8.64 -27.11 2.40
C PRO A 4 -7.41 -26.36 1.85
N ALA A 5 -7.59 -25.40 0.94
CA ALA A 5 -6.49 -24.67 0.30
C ALA A 5 -5.68 -23.73 1.23
N LEU A 6 -6.11 -23.49 2.47
CA LEU A 6 -5.45 -22.54 3.39
C LEU A 6 -4.47 -23.16 4.39
N THR A 7 -4.23 -24.48 4.37
CA THR A 7 -3.39 -25.15 5.39
C THR A 7 -2.42 -26.20 4.86
N SER A 8 -1.99 -26.10 3.60
CA SER A 8 -0.93 -27.00 3.11
C SER A 8 0.36 -26.81 3.92
N PRO A 9 0.89 -27.83 4.61
CA PRO A 9 2.17 -27.76 5.32
C PRO A 9 3.38 -27.57 4.39
N ASP A 10 3.17 -27.70 3.07
CA ASP A 10 4.17 -27.42 2.03
C ASP A 10 4.06 -25.98 1.48
N ALA A 11 3.09 -25.19 1.96
CA ALA A 11 3.07 -23.76 1.67
C ALA A 11 4.33 -23.15 2.28
N PRO A 12 5.24 -22.58 1.49
CA PRO A 12 6.53 -22.20 2.02
C PRO A 12 6.36 -21.12 3.10
N ALA A 13 6.92 -21.36 4.28
CA ALA A 13 6.86 -20.45 5.43
C ALA A 13 7.42 -19.03 5.16
N TRP A 14 7.95 -18.76 3.96
CA TRP A 14 8.50 -17.47 3.55
C TRP A 14 7.47 -16.46 3.03
N ILE A 15 6.28 -16.89 2.59
CA ILE A 15 5.29 -15.95 1.99
C ILE A 15 4.88 -14.85 2.97
N PHE A 16 4.72 -15.14 4.26
CA PHE A 16 4.40 -14.13 5.27
C PHE A 16 5.64 -13.47 5.90
N LYS A 17 6.83 -14.08 5.80
CA LYS A 17 8.07 -13.51 6.36
C LYS A 17 8.67 -12.39 5.51
N GLN A 18 8.20 -12.21 4.28
CA GLN A 18 8.74 -11.24 3.31
C GLN A 18 7.80 -10.06 3.05
N ILE A 19 6.60 -10.03 3.64
CA ILE A 19 5.71 -8.88 3.51
C ILE A 19 6.37 -7.70 4.24
N SER A 20 6.86 -6.75 3.45
CA SER A 20 7.45 -5.51 3.93
C SER A 20 6.36 -4.60 4.49
N HIS A 21 5.27 -4.44 3.74
CA HIS A 21 4.18 -3.55 4.12
C HIS A 21 2.85 -3.88 3.46
N VAL A 22 1.78 -3.30 3.99
CA VAL A 22 0.45 -3.26 3.39
C VAL A 22 0.10 -1.80 3.14
N GLY A 23 -0.21 -1.47 1.89
CA GLY A 23 -0.59 -0.14 1.45
C GLY A 23 -2.11 0.01 1.38
N LEU A 24 -2.62 1.07 2.01
CA LEU A 24 -4.02 1.46 2.02
C LEU A 24 -4.17 2.83 1.38
N ILE A 25 -5.21 2.99 0.56
CA ILE A 25 -5.69 4.31 0.16
C ILE A 25 -6.83 4.70 1.10
N VAL A 26 -6.70 5.87 1.71
CA VAL A 26 -7.58 6.37 2.74
C VAL A 26 -8.23 7.68 2.30
N VAL A 27 -9.45 7.92 2.76
CA VAL A 27 -10.20 9.14 2.44
C VAL A 27 -9.72 10.32 3.28
N ASP A 28 -9.31 10.06 4.53
CA ASP A 28 -8.85 11.06 5.49
C ASP A 28 -7.69 10.46 6.29
N ILE A 29 -6.46 10.85 5.93
CA ILE A 29 -5.26 10.25 6.52
C ILE A 29 -5.12 10.58 8.01
N GLU A 30 -5.57 11.76 8.46
CA GLU A 30 -5.47 12.14 9.87
C GLU A 30 -6.43 11.31 10.72
N ARG A 31 -7.67 11.14 10.27
CA ARG A 31 -8.66 10.28 10.93
C ARG A 31 -8.14 8.84 11.02
N THR A 32 -7.66 8.28 9.90
CA THR A 32 -7.18 6.90 9.88
C THR A 32 -5.92 6.72 10.74
N MET A 33 -5.01 7.70 10.76
CA MET A 33 -3.87 7.71 11.68
C MET A 33 -4.30 7.74 13.15
N GLU A 34 -5.33 8.51 13.50
CA GLU A 34 -5.88 8.54 14.86
C GLU A 34 -6.46 7.18 15.26
N GLU A 35 -7.23 6.55 14.37
CA GLU A 35 -7.81 5.23 14.59
C GLU A 35 -6.74 4.16 14.82
N TYR A 36 -5.70 4.13 13.99
CA TYR A 36 -4.55 3.24 14.19
C TYR A 36 -3.73 3.60 15.43
N GLY A 37 -3.66 4.90 15.79
CA GLY A 37 -3.04 5.36 17.02
C GLY A 37 -3.65 4.73 18.28
N ARG A 38 -4.97 4.51 18.28
CA ARG A 38 -5.67 3.79 19.36
C ARG A 38 -5.27 2.31 19.47
N LEU A 39 -4.71 1.75 18.40
CA LEU A 39 -4.14 0.40 18.35
C LEU A 39 -2.64 0.37 18.67
N GLY A 40 -2.03 1.52 19.01
CA GLY A 40 -0.61 1.63 19.37
C GLY A 40 0.32 1.90 18.18
N PHE A 41 -0.22 2.24 17.01
CA PHE A 41 0.59 2.63 15.87
C PHE A 41 1.02 4.09 15.94
N THR A 42 2.18 4.38 15.36
CA THR A 42 2.73 5.72 15.21
C THR A 42 3.20 5.89 13.78
N PHE A 43 2.95 7.04 13.17
CA PHE A 43 3.25 7.28 11.77
C PHE A 43 4.17 8.47 11.56
N VAL A 44 4.92 8.44 10.47
CA VAL A 44 5.58 9.61 9.89
C VAL A 44 4.80 10.04 8.66
N LEU A 45 4.16 11.21 8.74
CA LEU A 45 3.40 11.82 7.66
C LEU A 45 4.32 12.64 6.75
N ARG A 46 4.12 12.52 5.44
CA ARG A 46 4.72 13.35 4.39
C ARG A 46 3.64 13.79 3.40
N SER A 47 3.87 14.91 2.75
CA SER A 47 3.03 15.43 1.67
C SER A 47 3.92 15.93 0.55
N GLY A 48 3.49 15.78 -0.69
CA GLY A 48 4.23 16.28 -1.84
C GLY A 48 3.56 15.96 -3.17
N GLU A 49 4.15 16.49 -4.22
CA GLU A 49 3.81 16.12 -5.58
C GLU A 49 4.41 14.74 -5.91
N VAL A 50 3.59 13.87 -6.50
CA VAL A 50 3.93 12.50 -6.87
C VAL A 50 3.72 12.32 -8.35
N THR A 51 4.70 11.68 -9.00
CA THR A 51 4.62 11.25 -10.40
C THR A 51 4.76 9.73 -10.45
N ILE A 52 3.70 9.04 -10.85
CA ILE A 52 3.70 7.57 -10.98
C ILE A 52 3.93 7.19 -12.44
N ARG A 53 4.79 6.18 -12.65
CA ARG A 53 4.96 5.53 -13.95
C ARG A 53 4.48 4.09 -13.86
N ARG A 54 3.45 3.74 -14.64
CA ARG A 54 2.98 2.35 -14.77
C ARG A 54 3.06 1.91 -16.23
N PRO A 55 3.56 0.68 -16.51
CA PRO A 55 3.48 0.10 -17.85
C PRO A 55 2.04 0.12 -18.36
N GLY A 56 1.86 0.54 -19.62
CA GLY A 56 0.54 0.57 -20.28
C GLY A 56 -0.37 1.76 -19.94
N MET A 57 -0.03 2.62 -18.98
CA MET A 57 -0.86 3.79 -18.61
C MET A 57 -0.40 5.11 -19.26
N GLY A 58 0.68 5.10 -20.05
CA GLY A 58 1.26 6.32 -20.63
C GLY A 58 1.77 7.30 -19.55
N PRO A 59 2.13 8.55 -19.94
CA PRO A 59 2.47 9.59 -19.00
C PRO A 59 1.28 9.91 -18.08
N GLN A 60 1.54 10.03 -16.78
CA GLN A 60 0.57 10.50 -15.80
C GLN A 60 0.94 11.92 -15.40
N ASP A 61 -0.05 12.81 -15.29
CA ASP A 61 0.22 14.14 -14.75
C ASP A 61 0.56 14.01 -13.26
N PRO A 62 1.46 14.85 -12.74
CA PRO A 62 1.75 14.88 -11.32
C PRO A 62 0.48 15.18 -10.53
N PHE A 63 0.33 14.55 -9.37
CA PHE A 63 -0.75 14.83 -8.44
C PHE A 63 -0.19 15.01 -7.03
N THR A 64 -0.89 15.78 -6.20
CA THR A 64 -0.48 15.94 -4.79
C THR A 64 -1.03 14.78 -3.98
N ALA A 65 -0.18 14.19 -3.15
CA ALA A 65 -0.58 13.14 -2.23
C ALA A 65 0.03 13.34 -0.84
N ARG A 66 -0.66 12.78 0.15
CA ARG A 66 -0.15 12.55 1.49
C ARG A 66 0.16 11.08 1.66
N SER A 67 1.25 10.78 2.35
CA SER A 67 1.64 9.42 2.68
C SER A 67 2.11 9.34 4.12
N ALA A 68 1.62 8.35 4.85
CA ALA A 68 2.02 8.09 6.22
C ALA A 68 2.54 6.65 6.35
N TRP A 69 3.72 6.50 6.93
CA TRP A 69 4.34 5.20 7.14
C TRP A 69 4.40 4.85 8.62
N SER A 70 3.94 3.65 8.99
CA SER A 70 4.01 3.21 10.39
C SER A 70 5.42 2.86 10.82
N LEU A 71 5.77 3.25 12.05
CA LEU A 71 7.04 2.86 12.67
C LEU A 71 7.01 1.41 13.17
N GLN A 72 5.81 0.85 13.38
CA GLN A 72 5.60 -0.57 13.69
C GLN A 72 5.69 -1.39 12.41
N GLY A 73 6.26 -2.58 12.52
CA GLY A 73 6.42 -3.54 11.43
C GLY A 73 7.69 -4.39 11.61
N PRO A 74 7.95 -5.31 10.67
CA PRO A 74 7.11 -5.69 9.53
C PRO A 74 5.90 -6.59 9.90
N PRO A 75 4.81 -6.58 9.10
CA PRO A 75 4.60 -5.67 7.98
C PRO A 75 4.30 -4.25 8.48
N HIS A 76 4.86 -3.25 7.80
CA HIS A 76 4.48 -1.86 8.01
C HIS A 76 3.11 -1.56 7.41
N ILE A 77 2.44 -0.54 7.93
CA ILE A 77 1.22 0.04 7.37
C ILE A 77 1.61 1.32 6.63
N GLU A 78 1.32 1.34 5.34
CA GLU A 78 1.41 2.54 4.50
C GLU A 78 0.00 3.07 4.26
N LEU A 79 -0.22 4.35 4.54
CA LEU A 79 -1.45 5.07 4.21
C LEU A 79 -1.14 6.06 3.10
N GLY A 80 -1.98 6.11 2.07
CA GLY A 80 -1.90 7.07 0.98
C GLY A 80 -3.23 7.80 0.80
N GLU A 81 -3.18 9.10 0.53
CA GLU A 81 -4.35 9.92 0.26
C GLU A 81 -4.03 10.87 -0.90
N VAL A 82 -4.91 10.92 -1.90
CA VAL A 82 -4.84 11.91 -2.98
C VAL A 82 -5.43 13.22 -2.49
N VAL A 83 -4.68 14.30 -2.58
CA VAL A 83 -5.20 15.64 -2.28
C VAL A 83 -5.90 16.19 -3.52
N GLY A 84 -7.23 16.25 -3.48
CA GLY A 84 -8.04 16.71 -4.60
C GLY A 84 -8.28 15.62 -5.64
N LYS A 85 -8.12 15.94 -6.93
CA LYS A 85 -8.36 15.00 -8.03
C LYS A 85 -7.04 14.64 -8.73
N SER A 86 -6.81 13.36 -9.02
CA SER A 86 -5.67 12.92 -9.84
C SER A 86 -5.96 13.03 -11.35
N SER A 87 -4.92 12.82 -12.17
CA SER A 87 -5.07 12.65 -13.63
C SER A 87 -5.94 11.45 -14.00
N GLU A 88 -6.48 11.47 -15.23
CA GLU A 88 -7.18 10.33 -15.83
C GLU A 88 -6.23 9.57 -16.78
N PRO A 89 -6.13 8.23 -16.71
CA PRO A 89 -6.79 7.35 -15.74
C PRO A 89 -6.20 7.44 -14.32
N GLN A 90 -7.05 7.46 -13.31
CA GLN A 90 -6.62 7.56 -11.91
C GLN A 90 -5.86 6.30 -11.46
N VAL A 91 -4.67 6.48 -10.85
CA VAL A 91 -3.92 5.37 -10.25
C VAL A 91 -4.54 4.96 -8.91
N TRP A 92 -4.91 5.94 -8.09
CA TRP A 92 -5.64 5.74 -6.84
C TRP A 92 -7.05 6.29 -7.02
N VAL A 93 -7.98 5.38 -7.25
CA VAL A 93 -9.37 5.71 -7.53
C VAL A 93 -10.07 6.06 -6.22
N ASP A 94 -10.68 7.24 -6.16
CA ASP A 94 -11.56 7.56 -5.04
C ASP A 94 -12.78 6.62 -5.04
N ARG A 95 -12.93 5.84 -3.96
CA ARG A 95 -14.05 4.92 -3.75
C ARG A 95 -15.03 5.41 -2.69
N GLY A 96 -14.81 6.59 -2.12
CA GLY A 96 -15.56 7.12 -0.99
C GLY A 96 -15.38 6.35 0.32
N HIS A 97 -14.44 5.40 0.38
CA HIS A 97 -14.07 4.64 1.56
C HIS A 97 -12.62 4.14 1.46
N ASP A 98 -12.02 3.87 2.62
CA ASP A 98 -10.66 3.33 2.72
C ASP A 98 -10.59 1.92 2.11
N TYR A 99 -9.51 1.60 1.39
CA TYR A 99 -9.32 0.27 0.80
C TYR A 99 -7.84 -0.14 0.75
N VAL A 100 -7.60 -1.46 0.79
CA VAL A 100 -6.26 -2.02 0.56
C VAL A 100 -5.92 -1.90 -0.93
N ASP A 101 -4.79 -1.26 -1.24
CA ASP A 101 -4.30 -1.07 -2.60
C ASP A 101 -3.30 -2.15 -2.99
N HIS A 102 -2.36 -2.46 -2.10
CA HIS A 102 -1.30 -3.42 -2.39
C HIS A 102 -0.69 -4.04 -1.13
N ALA A 103 0.03 -5.14 -1.35
CA ALA A 103 0.98 -5.70 -0.38
C ALA A 103 2.38 -5.63 -0.99
N GLY A 104 3.31 -5.01 -0.28
CA GLY A 104 4.71 -4.88 -0.68
C GLY A 104 5.55 -6.02 -0.14
N TYR A 105 6.40 -6.59 -1.00
CA TYR A 105 7.36 -7.62 -0.64
C TYR A 105 8.77 -7.09 -0.79
N TRP A 106 9.63 -7.41 0.18
CA TRP A 106 11.05 -7.16 0.02
C TRP A 106 11.67 -8.26 -0.83
N VAL A 107 12.43 -7.87 -1.86
CA VAL A 107 13.18 -8.78 -2.72
C VAL A 107 14.60 -8.23 -2.91
N ASP A 108 15.59 -9.12 -2.92
CA ASP A 108 16.99 -8.73 -3.10
C ASP A 108 17.29 -8.31 -4.55
N ASP A 109 16.55 -8.86 -5.50
CA ASP A 109 16.68 -8.59 -6.93
C ASP A 109 15.29 -8.48 -7.57
N LEU A 110 14.87 -7.23 -7.82
CA LEU A 110 13.57 -6.93 -8.42
C LEU A 110 13.46 -7.50 -9.83
N ALA A 111 14.51 -7.38 -10.65
CA ALA A 111 14.48 -7.85 -12.04
C ALA A 111 14.28 -9.36 -12.10
N ARG A 112 15.01 -10.10 -11.25
CA ARG A 112 14.83 -11.55 -11.11
C ARG A 112 13.47 -11.90 -10.51
N ALA A 113 12.98 -11.18 -9.51
CA ALA A 113 11.69 -11.44 -8.88
C ALA A 113 10.50 -11.17 -9.81
N SER A 114 10.64 -10.24 -10.75
CA SER A 114 9.61 -9.89 -11.74
C SER A 114 9.79 -10.58 -13.10
N ALA A 115 10.82 -11.43 -13.26
CA ALA A 115 11.05 -12.18 -14.49
C ALA A 115 10.08 -13.37 -14.55
N THR A 116 8.92 -13.14 -15.17
CA THR A 116 8.01 -14.19 -15.64
C THR A 116 8.40 -14.65 -17.03
#